data_AF-A0A1B3E6N0-F1
#
_entry.id   AF-A0A1B3E6N0-F1
#
_cell.length_a   1.000
_cell.length_b   1.000
_cell.length_c   1.000
_cell.angle_alpha   90.00
_cell.angle_beta   90.00
_cell.angle_gamma   90.00
#
_symmetry.space_group_name_H-M   'P 1'
#
loop_
_entity.id
_entity.type
_entity.pdbx_description
1 polymer ?
#
loop_
_entity_poly.entity_id
_entity_poly.type
_entity_poly.pdbx_seq_one_letter_code
_entity_poly.pdbx_strand_id
1 'polypeptide(L)'
;MTTASLPHGAGLGLRRALLPELLAMEAGAVDFLECTPDNWIKVGGRHGDGLARLAERFPLAYQRFGALPTLLERDFNFPPLAELLGEVQQIRVRQQAAIAWPEVRRA
;
A
#
# COMPACT_ATOMS: atom_id res chain seq x y z
N MET A 1 -9.32 25.95 -16.90
CA MET A 1 -9.72 25.02 -15.82
C MET A 1 -9.52 23.62 -16.35
N THR A 2 -8.47 22.94 -15.91
CA THR A 2 -8.20 21.55 -16.30
C THR A 2 -9.05 20.67 -15.39
N THR A 3 -10.04 19.98 -15.93
CA THR A 3 -10.76 18.94 -15.21
C THR A 3 -9.76 17.86 -14.84
N ALA A 4 -9.53 17.65 -13.54
CA ALA A 4 -8.73 16.53 -13.08
C ALA A 4 -9.42 15.24 -13.53
N SER A 5 -8.78 14.48 -14.42
CA SER A 5 -9.24 13.15 -14.76
C SER A 5 -9.06 12.28 -13.52
N LEU A 6 -10.14 11.66 -13.04
CA LEU A 6 -10.01 10.66 -11.99
C LEU A 6 -9.13 9.52 -12.54
N PRO A 7 -8.14 9.03 -11.76
CA PRO A 7 -7.36 7.88 -12.19
C PRO A 7 -8.28 6.65 -12.30
N HIS A 8 -8.19 5.96 -13.44
CA HIS A 8 -8.87 4.69 -13.69
C HIS A 8 -7.87 3.53 -13.54
N GLY A 9 -8.32 2.41 -12.98
CA GLY A 9 -7.53 1.18 -12.83
C GLY A 9 -8.10 0.26 -11.74
N ALA A 10 -7.74 -1.02 -11.77
CA ALA A 10 -8.12 -2.03 -10.81
C ALA A 10 -6.87 -2.63 -10.13
N GLY A 11 -6.89 -2.68 -8.80
CA GLY A 11 -5.79 -3.19 -8.01
C GLY A 11 -6.20 -4.29 -7.05
N LEU A 12 -5.20 -4.94 -6.46
CA LEU A 12 -5.39 -6.01 -5.48
C LEU A 12 -4.70 -5.66 -4.16
N GLY A 13 -5.36 -5.95 -3.05
CA GLY A 13 -4.80 -5.83 -1.70
C GLY A 13 -3.60 -6.75 -1.51
N LEU A 14 -2.45 -6.18 -1.15
CA LEU A 14 -1.24 -6.95 -0.89
C LEU A 14 -1.35 -7.69 0.45
N ARG A 15 -1.55 -9.01 0.40
CA ARG A 15 -1.63 -9.89 1.58
C ARG A 15 -0.40 -10.77 1.68
N ARG A 16 0.20 -10.86 2.88
CA ARG A 16 1.39 -11.69 3.13
C ARG A 16 1.18 -13.18 2.80
N ALA A 17 -0.02 -13.69 3.01
CA ALA A 17 -0.36 -15.08 2.69
C ALA A 17 -0.28 -15.38 1.19
N LEU A 18 -0.44 -14.36 0.33
CA LEU A 18 -0.43 -14.48 -1.12
C LEU A 18 0.93 -14.13 -1.75
N LEU A 19 1.98 -13.91 -0.94
CA LEU A 19 3.31 -13.52 -1.44
C LEU A 19 3.87 -14.51 -2.49
N PRO A 20 3.81 -15.83 -2.29
CA PRO A 20 4.29 -16.78 -3.29
C PRO A 20 3.58 -16.63 -4.64
N GLU A 21 2.25 -16.50 -4.63
CA GLU A 21 1.40 -16.37 -5.80
C GLU A 21 1.63 -15.04 -6.50
N LEU A 22 1.73 -13.95 -5.74
CA LEU A 22 2.00 -12.60 -6.27
C LEU A 22 3.39 -12.51 -6.90
N LEU A 23 4.39 -13.22 -6.36
CA LEU A 23 5.72 -13.30 -6.97
C LEU A 23 5.71 -14.09 -8.28
N ALA A 24 4.84 -15.10 -8.41
CA ALA A 24 4.67 -15.87 -9.63
C ALA A 24 3.73 -15.21 -10.67
N MET A 25 2.92 -14.24 -10.25
CA MET A 25 1.96 -13.53 -11.09
C MET A 25 2.64 -12.78 -12.24
N GLU A 26 2.03 -12.80 -13.44
CA GLU A 26 2.53 -12.04 -14.59
C GLU A 26 2.38 -10.52 -14.38
N ALA A 27 3.31 -9.75 -14.96
CA ALA A 27 3.22 -8.30 -14.91
C ALA A 27 2.00 -7.80 -15.72
N GLY A 28 1.24 -6.86 -15.16
CA GLY A 28 0.02 -6.33 -15.80
C GLY A 28 -1.27 -7.11 -15.53
N ALA A 29 -1.22 -8.19 -14.74
CA ALA A 29 -2.44 -8.87 -14.27
C ALA A 29 -3.34 -7.99 -13.39
N VAL A 30 -2.74 -6.98 -12.74
CA VAL A 30 -3.41 -5.90 -12.02
C VAL A 30 -2.70 -4.57 -12.31
N ASP A 31 -3.42 -3.46 -12.25
CA ASP A 31 -2.85 -2.14 -12.51
C ASP A 31 -1.97 -1.65 -11.35
N PHE A 32 -2.26 -2.09 -10.12
CA PHE A 32 -1.49 -1.76 -8.92
C PHE A 32 -1.71 -2.79 -7.80
N LEU A 33 -0.79 -2.80 -6.84
CA LEU A 33 -0.96 -3.52 -5.58
C LEU A 33 -1.15 -2.52 -4.44
N GLU A 34 -2.21 -2.70 -3.66
CA GLU A 34 -2.46 -1.90 -2.48
C GLU A 34 -1.65 -2.45 -1.31
N CYS A 35 -0.55 -1.77 -1.00
CA CYS A 35 0.24 -2.02 0.19
C CYS A 35 -0.20 -1.05 1.29
N THR A 36 -1.25 -1.40 2.05
CA THR A 36 -1.64 -0.58 3.20
C THR A 36 -0.58 -0.65 4.30
N PRO A 37 -0.28 0.49 4.97
CA PRO A 37 0.67 0.58 6.07
C PRO A 37 0.54 -0.52 7.12
N ASP A 38 -0.70 -0.85 7.45
CA ASP A 38 -1.10 -1.69 8.59
C ASP A 38 -0.66 -3.13 8.42
N ASN A 39 -0.65 -3.61 7.17
CA ASN A 39 -0.26 -4.97 6.82
C ASN A 39 1.24 -5.25 6.94
N TRP A 40 2.05 -4.19 7.03
CA TRP A 40 3.52 -4.26 6.92
C TRP A 40 4.24 -3.60 8.10
N ILE A 41 3.51 -3.23 9.15
CA ILE A 41 4.09 -2.78 10.42
C ILE A 41 4.99 -3.89 11.00
N LYS A 42 6.28 -3.56 11.24
CA LYS A 42 7.31 -4.46 11.81
C LYS A 42 7.60 -5.72 10.99
N VAL A 43 7.27 -5.74 9.70
CA VAL A 43 7.56 -6.87 8.80
C VAL A 43 8.93 -6.67 8.14
N GLY A 44 9.86 -7.60 8.37
CA GLY A 44 11.19 -7.66 7.75
C GLY A 44 11.55 -9.09 7.34
N GLY A 45 12.82 -9.33 6.96
CA GLY A 45 13.28 -10.64 6.47
C GLY A 45 12.60 -11.04 5.15
N ARG A 46 12.35 -12.35 4.96
CA ARG A 46 11.83 -12.90 3.69
C ARG A 46 10.58 -12.19 3.13
N HIS A 47 9.73 -11.68 4.02
CA HIS A 47 8.52 -10.97 3.61
C HIS A 47 8.84 -9.55 3.13
N GLY A 48 9.78 -8.87 3.79
CA GLY A 48 10.30 -7.58 3.34
C GLY A 48 11.02 -7.69 2.00
N ASP A 49 11.85 -8.72 1.82
CA ASP A 49 12.52 -8.99 0.54
C ASP A 49 11.51 -9.26 -0.58
N GLY A 50 10.45 -10.02 -0.28
CA GLY A 50 9.35 -10.26 -1.22
C GLY A 50 8.59 -8.99 -1.58
N LEU A 51 8.33 -8.10 -0.62
CA LEU A 51 7.72 -6.79 -0.86
C LEU A 51 8.59 -5.92 -1.79
N ALA A 52 9.90 -5.86 -1.53
CA ALA A 52 10.82 -5.10 -2.37
C ALA A 52 10.80 -5.59 -3.83
N ARG A 53 10.84 -6.91 -4.03
CA ARG A 53 10.74 -7.53 -5.37
C ARG A 53 9.41 -7.27 -6.07
N LEU A 54 8.31 -7.15 -5.32
CA LEU A 54 7.01 -6.78 -5.89
C LEU A 54 6.97 -5.30 -6.28
N ALA A 55 7.54 -4.41 -5.47
CA ALA A 55 7.58 -2.98 -5.74
C ALA A 55 8.41 -2.61 -7.00
N GLU A 56 9.38 -3.46 -7.39
CA GLU A 56 10.12 -3.32 -8.65
C GLU A 56 9.27 -3.64 -9.90
N ARG A 57 8.22 -4.46 -9.73
CA ARG A 57 7.40 -4.99 -10.84
C ARG A 57 6.04 -4.33 -10.95
N PHE A 58 5.48 -3.88 -9.82
CA PHE A 58 4.17 -3.28 -9.73
C PHE A 58 4.25 -1.99 -8.92
N PRO A 59 3.68 -0.87 -9.42
CA PRO A 59 3.54 0.33 -8.62
C PRO A 59 2.73 0.02 -7.36
N LEU A 60 3.26 0.39 -6.20
CA LEU A 60 2.49 0.38 -4.97
C LEU A 60 1.48 1.55 -5.00
N ALA A 61 0.32 1.37 -4.35
CA ALA A 61 -0.75 2.37 -4.35
C ALA A 61 -0.28 3.80 -4.03
N TYR A 62 0.61 4.00 -3.06
CA TYR A 62 1.14 5.34 -2.76
C TYR A 62 2.04 5.91 -3.86
N GLN A 63 2.77 5.08 -4.60
CA GLN A 63 3.54 5.55 -5.76
C GLN A 63 2.62 5.93 -6.92
N ARG A 64 1.49 5.22 -7.08
CA ARG A 64 0.56 5.41 -8.21
C ARG A 64 -0.43 6.55 -8.01
N PHE A 65 -0.98 6.69 -6.81
CA PHE A 65 -2.07 7.63 -6.51
C PHE A 65 -1.68 8.73 -5.52
N GLY A 66 -0.46 8.69 -4.99
CA GLY A 66 -0.05 9.53 -3.88
C GLY A 66 -0.71 9.14 -2.56
N ALA A 67 -0.51 9.96 -1.53
CA ALA A 67 -1.09 9.72 -0.22
C ALA A 67 -2.57 10.13 -0.20
N LEU A 68 -3.44 9.20 -0.57
CA LEU A 68 -4.88 9.33 -0.39
C LEU A 68 -5.28 9.03 1.07
N PRO A 69 -6.42 9.56 1.56
CA PRO A 69 -7.00 9.14 2.83
C PRO A 69 -7.09 7.61 2.90
N THR A 70 -6.65 7.03 4.01
CA THR A 70 -6.62 5.58 4.23
C THR A 70 -7.47 5.25 5.44
N LEU A 71 -8.40 4.30 5.28
CA LEU A 71 -9.21 3.76 6.37
C LEU A 71 -8.53 2.50 6.90
N LEU A 72 -8.35 2.40 8.22
CA LEU A 72 -7.88 1.17 8.85
C LEU A 72 -9.02 0.13 8.80
N GLU A 73 -8.81 -0.96 8.08
CA GLU A 73 -9.78 -2.06 7.99
C GLU A 73 -9.35 -3.28 8.82
N ARG A 74 -10.30 -3.81 9.62
CA ARG A 74 -10.17 -5.07 10.35
C ARG A 74 -11.49 -5.84 10.33
N ASP A 75 -11.46 -7.05 9.79
CA ASP A 75 -12.67 -7.88 9.65
C ASP A 75 -12.99 -8.69 10.92
N PHE A 76 -11.96 -9.16 11.64
CA PHE A 76 -12.10 -10.01 12.84
C PHE A 76 -10.97 -9.74 13.87
N ASN A 77 -11.18 -10.17 15.13
CA ASN A 77 -10.19 -10.07 16.24
C ASN A 77 -9.55 -8.67 16.38
N PHE A 78 -10.38 -7.63 16.54
CA PHE A 78 -9.85 -6.27 16.70
C PHE A 78 -9.28 -6.04 18.11
N PRO A 79 -8.09 -5.41 18.21
CA PRO A 79 -7.47 -5.06 19.47
C PRO A 79 -8.19 -3.88 20.14
N PRO A 80 -7.84 -3.53 21.38
CA PRO A 80 -8.36 -2.34 22.05
C PRO A 80 -8.16 -1.07 21.20
N LEU A 81 -9.05 -0.09 21.37
CA LEU A 81 -9.04 1.17 20.60
C LEU A 81 -7.69 1.89 20.64
N ALA A 82 -6.99 1.87 21.77
CA ALA A 82 -5.68 2.51 21.90
C ALA A 82 -4.64 1.93 20.92
N GLU A 83 -4.67 0.63 20.65
CA GLU A 83 -3.80 -0.01 19.67
C GLU A 83 -4.20 0.35 18.25
N LEU A 84 -5.50 0.37 17.95
CA LEU A 84 -6.02 0.83 16.66
C LEU A 84 -5.61 2.28 16.36
N LEU A 85 -5.68 3.17 17.35
CA LEU A 85 -5.21 4.55 17.20
C LEU A 85 -3.69 4.63 16.97
N GLY A 86 -2.92 3.73 17.58
CA GLY A 86 -1.49 3.57 17.31
C GLY A 86 -1.20 3.14 15.87
N GLU A 87 -2.02 2.26 15.30
CA GLU A 87 -1.94 1.85 13.89
C GLU A 87 -2.30 3.01 12.95
N VAL A 88 -3.39 3.74 13.23
CA VAL A 88 -3.76 4.95 12.49
C VAL A 88 -2.61 5.98 12.50
N GLN A 89 -1.91 6.14 13.62
CA GLN A 89 -0.76 7.05 13.66
C GLN A 89 0.39 6.57 12.75
N GLN A 90 0.59 5.26 12.63
CA GLN A 90 1.58 4.71 11.71
C GLN A 90 1.17 4.86 10.24
N ILE A 91 -0.12 4.78 9.91
CA ILE A 91 -0.65 5.15 8.58
C ILE A 91 -0.24 6.58 8.25
N ARG A 92 -0.53 7.53 9.16
CA ARG A 92 -0.21 8.95 8.96
C ARG A 92 1.27 9.20 8.71
N VAL A 93 2.16 8.56 9.47
CA VAL A 93 3.61 8.69 9.27
C VAL A 93 4.03 8.21 7.88
N ARG A 94 3.48 7.08 7.41
CA ARG A 94 3.80 6.56 6.07
C ARG A 94 3.23 7.43 4.95
N GLN A 95 2.02 7.96 5.12
CA GLN A 95 1.44 8.92 4.18
C GLN A 95 2.30 10.18 4.08
N GLN A 96 2.77 10.73 5.21
CA GLN A 96 3.68 11.88 5.22
C GLN A 96 5.01 11.58 4.50
N ALA A 97 5.58 10.40 4.71
CA ALA A 97 6.78 9.95 4.00
C ALA A 97 6.53 9.82 2.49
N ALA A 98 5.36 9.31 2.09
CA ALA A 98 4.98 9.20 0.67
C ALA A 98 4.73 10.57 0.01
N ILE A 99 4.14 11.55 0.71
CA ILE A 99 3.97 12.92 0.20
C ILE A 99 5.33 13.62 -0.02
N ALA A 100 6.35 13.22 0.73
CA ALA A 100 7.70 13.70 0.55
C ALA A 100 8.39 13.10 -0.69
N TRP A 101 7.84 12.07 -1.34
CA TRP A 101 8.43 11.50 -2.54
C TRP A 101 8.29 12.44 -3.77
N PRO A 102 9.38 12.70 -4.51
CA PRO A 102 9.37 13.62 -5.65
C PRO A 102 8.43 13.22 -6.79
N GLU A 103 8.19 11.91 -6.94
CA GLU A 103 7.40 11.33 -8.05
C GLU A 103 5.89 11.42 -7.77
N VAL A 104 5.50 11.38 -6.49
CA VAL A 104 4.11 11.57 -6.04
C VAL A 104 3.59 12.99 -6.30
N ARG A 105 4.49 13.98 -6.37
CA ARG A 105 4.12 15.40 -6.61
C ARG A 105 3.86 15.73 -8.08
N ARG A 106 4.14 14.81 -9.01
CA ARG A 106 4.04 15.03 -10.46
C ARG A 106 2.82 14.37 -11.12
N ALA A 107 2.00 13.64 -10.37
CA ALA A 107 0.75 13.06 -10.84
C ALA A 107 -0.45 14.00 -10.59
#